data_AF-A0A8J1JZL3-F1
#
_entry.id   AF-A0A8J1JZL3-F1
#
_cell.length_a   1.000
_cell.length_b   1.000
_cell.length_c   1.000
_cell.angle_alpha   90.00
_cell.angle_beta   90.00
_cell.angle_gamma   90.00
#
_symmetry.space_group_name_H-M   'P 1'
#
loop_
_entity.id
_entity.type
_entity.pdbx_description
1 polymer ?
#
loop_
_entity_poly.entity_id
_entity_poly.type
_entity_poly.pdbx_seq_one_letter_code
_entity_poly.pdbx_strand_id
1 'polypeptide(L)'
;MAALSRTQEDASEQWWKNSMMATWQKYSSLGLLAMALLFVAVDQSQAGRQSVLAPAVDQSNFETQCPPNMVYDCMRTCFSNCDNLNSPIDACNETCIMGCDCKDGFVFKSKDSKICVRVSTSFQEVGIDFIFEEGEFLGEILGWNYRVILKITHVGVEATSCPPDAEWSNCAGCESYCATLNLICTEECREGCKCKEDGYVLYENVCVPANKCPEEGTLCPADAEWTDCVGCESDCSTLNQACSKECREGCKCKEEGYVLYKRVCIPASKCPTQELSCPPRQAWSLCTGCWSFCPIWRQPCQPFCQEACACEQSGYVLHGNHCIPFEECPIIPRKGFGCPHDTELRNCSDCRSFCPTLGRECDNICRNGCVCKERDHVLRKGKCIQRRDCPVTNVHVDLCPMHAEWRFCTKCSDYCFPKSDCRKKCNGGCACRDKALVYYKGKCIRRPECPKLPKQG
;
A
#
# COMPACT_ATOMS: atom_id res chain seq x y z
N MET A 1 10.02 33.38 -59.40
CA MET A 1 9.79 31.93 -59.29
C MET A 1 9.08 31.66 -57.98
N ALA A 2 7.77 31.87 -57.98
CA ALA A 2 6.88 31.73 -56.84
C ALA A 2 5.62 30.99 -57.31
N ALA A 3 4.95 30.34 -56.36
CA ALA A 3 3.76 29.50 -56.49
C ALA A 3 4.06 28.01 -56.74
N LEU A 4 3.83 27.19 -55.71
CA LEU A 4 3.03 25.96 -55.72
C LEU A 4 3.27 25.16 -54.42
N SER A 5 2.32 25.19 -53.48
CA SER A 5 1.97 24.09 -52.55
C SER A 5 1.12 24.62 -51.38
N ARG A 6 -0.21 24.65 -51.57
CA ARG A 6 -1.20 24.74 -50.48
C ARG A 6 -2.60 24.46 -51.05
N THR A 7 -2.93 23.19 -51.29
CA THR A 7 -4.31 22.74 -51.60
C THR A 7 -4.46 21.22 -51.36
N GLN A 8 -4.19 20.73 -50.14
CA GLN A 8 -4.48 19.31 -49.83
C GLN A 8 -5.03 19.02 -48.43
N GLU A 9 -5.29 20.03 -47.59
CA GLU A 9 -5.85 19.83 -46.24
C GLU A 9 -7.37 20.07 -46.13
N ASP A 10 -8.02 20.72 -47.10
CA ASP A 10 -9.44 21.11 -46.98
C ASP A 10 -10.47 20.02 -47.39
N ALA A 11 -10.03 18.87 -47.89
CA ALA A 11 -10.93 17.82 -48.39
C ALA A 11 -11.40 16.83 -47.31
N SER A 12 -10.72 16.73 -46.16
CA SER A 12 -11.03 15.74 -45.12
C SER A 12 -12.08 16.24 -44.11
N GLU A 13 -12.14 17.55 -43.83
CA GLU A 13 -13.14 18.12 -42.91
C GLU A 13 -14.57 18.13 -43.49
N GLN A 14 -14.71 18.22 -44.81
CA GLN A 14 -16.02 18.29 -45.46
C GLN A 14 -16.73 16.91 -45.47
N TRP A 15 -15.99 15.81 -45.40
CA TRP A 15 -16.54 14.45 -45.39
C TRP A 15 -17.13 14.06 -44.02
N TRP A 16 -16.50 14.48 -42.92
CA TRP A 16 -17.00 14.21 -41.55
C TRP A 16 -18.30 14.96 -41.23
N LYS A 17 -18.43 16.23 -41.67
CA LYS A 17 -19.64 17.03 -41.45
C LYS A 17 -20.85 16.47 -42.20
N ASN A 18 -20.65 15.86 -43.38
CA ASN A 18 -21.72 15.27 -44.17
C ASN A 18 -22.12 13.86 -43.69
N SER A 19 -21.20 13.09 -43.08
CA SER A 19 -21.53 11.77 -42.49
C SER A 19 -22.28 11.86 -41.16
N MET A 20 -22.07 12.90 -40.34
CA MET A 20 -22.79 13.04 -39.05
C MET A 20 -24.25 13.49 -39.20
N MET A 21 -24.62 14.18 -40.29
CA MET A 21 -26.01 14.62 -40.48
C MET A 21 -26.92 13.54 -41.08
N ALA A 22 -26.36 12.53 -41.76
CA ALA A 22 -27.14 11.43 -42.34
C ALA A 22 -27.59 10.36 -41.32
N THR A 23 -26.95 10.29 -40.15
CA THR A 23 -27.30 9.32 -39.09
C THR A 23 -28.35 9.85 -38.10
N TRP A 24 -28.68 11.15 -38.15
CA TRP A 24 -29.65 11.77 -37.23
C TRP A 24 -31.11 11.77 -37.73
N GLN A 25 -31.38 11.35 -38.97
CA GLN A 25 -32.77 11.25 -39.48
C GLN A 25 -33.47 9.91 -39.22
N LYS A 26 -32.80 8.92 -38.61
CA LYS A 26 -33.40 7.60 -38.35
C LYS A 26 -33.88 7.37 -36.91
N TYR A 27 -33.66 8.32 -36.00
CA TYR A 27 -34.32 8.30 -34.71
C TYR A 27 -35.77 8.78 -34.87
N SER A 28 -36.62 7.84 -35.27
CA SER A 28 -38.08 7.95 -35.27
C SER A 28 -38.53 8.50 -33.92
N SER A 29 -39.51 9.41 -33.94
CA SER A 29 -40.13 10.04 -32.76
C SER A 29 -40.57 9.04 -31.69
N LEU A 30 -40.74 7.76 -32.04
CA LEU A 30 -40.97 6.66 -31.10
C LEU A 30 -39.81 6.38 -30.14
N GLY A 31 -38.55 6.58 -30.54
CA GLY A 31 -37.39 6.33 -29.68
C GLY A 31 -37.26 7.35 -28.55
N LEU A 32 -37.57 8.61 -28.84
CA LEU A 32 -37.64 9.67 -27.82
C LEU A 32 -38.84 9.48 -26.88
N LEU A 33 -39.95 8.95 -27.38
CA LEU A 33 -41.14 8.64 -26.58
C LEU A 33 -40.90 7.45 -25.63
N ALA A 34 -40.17 6.43 -26.08
CA ALA A 34 -39.77 5.29 -25.25
C ALA A 34 -38.82 5.71 -24.11
N MET A 35 -37.86 6.60 -24.39
CA MET A 35 -36.97 7.14 -23.36
C MET A 35 -37.73 8.05 -22.38
N ALA A 36 -38.65 8.88 -22.86
CA ALA A 36 -39.48 9.73 -21.98
C ALA A 36 -40.39 8.91 -21.05
N LEU A 37 -40.97 7.81 -21.55
CA LEU A 37 -41.80 6.91 -20.73
C LEU A 37 -40.98 6.16 -19.67
N LEU A 38 -39.72 5.80 -19.98
CA LEU A 38 -38.80 5.23 -18.99
C LEU A 38 -38.47 6.22 -17.86
N PHE A 39 -38.32 7.51 -18.15
CA PHE A 39 -38.10 8.52 -17.10
C PHE A 39 -39.33 8.74 -16.22
N VAL A 40 -40.54 8.69 -16.76
CA VAL A 40 -41.78 8.82 -15.96
C VAL A 40 -42.04 7.58 -15.10
N ALA A 41 -41.69 6.39 -15.56
CA ALA A 41 -41.84 5.16 -14.78
C ALA A 41 -40.85 5.05 -13.61
N VAL A 42 -39.66 5.63 -13.73
CA VAL A 42 -38.67 5.67 -12.64
C VAL A 42 -39.08 6.67 -11.55
N ASP A 43 -39.73 7.79 -11.91
CA ASP A 43 -40.12 8.85 -10.97
C ASP A 43 -41.36 8.50 -10.12
N GLN A 44 -42.26 7.63 -10.63
CA GLN A 44 -43.42 7.18 -9.86
C GLN A 44 -43.10 6.14 -8.77
N SER A 45 -41.86 5.65 -8.69
CA SER A 45 -41.44 4.69 -7.64
C SER A 45 -41.10 5.35 -6.29
N GLN A 46 -41.13 6.68 -6.18
CA GLN A 46 -40.82 7.40 -4.92
C GLN A 46 -42.00 8.11 -4.25
N ALA A 47 -43.20 8.12 -4.84
CA ALA A 47 -44.38 8.75 -4.25
C ALA A 47 -45.25 7.74 -3.49
N GLY A 48 -44.76 7.24 -2.36
CA GLY A 48 -45.47 6.20 -1.60
C GLY A 48 -44.96 5.94 -0.20
N ARG A 49 -44.61 6.98 0.58
CA ARG A 49 -44.48 6.85 2.04
C ARG A 49 -45.24 7.96 2.74
N GLN A 50 -46.40 7.57 3.30
CA GLN A 50 -47.18 8.35 4.23
C GLN A 50 -46.34 8.69 5.47
N SER A 51 -46.39 9.95 5.85
CA SER A 51 -45.90 10.51 7.10
C SER A 51 -46.72 9.99 8.28
N VAL A 52 -46.16 9.05 9.03
CA VAL A 52 -46.65 8.73 10.39
C VAL A 52 -45.92 9.67 11.36
N LEU A 53 -46.69 10.50 12.05
CA LEU A 53 -46.21 11.33 13.16
C LEU A 53 -45.57 10.44 14.24
N ALA A 54 -44.30 10.70 14.55
CA ALA A 54 -43.67 10.24 15.78
C ALA A 54 -43.98 11.22 16.92
N PRO A 55 -44.21 10.75 18.16
CA PRO A 55 -44.48 11.61 19.30
C PRO A 55 -43.22 12.37 19.73
N ALA A 56 -43.43 13.57 20.27
CA ALA A 56 -42.39 14.39 20.87
C ALA A 56 -41.70 13.63 22.01
N VAL A 57 -40.40 13.36 21.85
CA VAL A 57 -39.54 12.80 22.90
C VAL A 57 -38.84 13.95 23.61
N ASP A 58 -39.03 13.95 24.93
CA ASP A 58 -38.51 14.88 25.92
C ASP A 58 -36.98 14.91 25.94
N GLN A 59 -36.40 16.10 25.81
CA GLN A 59 -34.96 16.35 25.74
C GLN A 59 -34.40 16.56 27.16
N SER A 60 -34.03 15.50 27.87
CA SER A 60 -33.13 15.63 29.04
C SER A 60 -32.58 14.28 29.57
N ASN A 61 -31.97 13.43 28.73
CA ASN A 61 -31.01 12.40 29.20
C ASN A 61 -30.22 11.69 28.09
N PHE A 62 -29.63 12.44 27.15
CA PHE A 62 -28.84 11.86 26.05
C PHE A 62 -27.33 11.88 26.34
N GLU A 63 -26.94 11.37 27.51
CA GLU A 63 -25.54 11.08 27.80
C GLU A 63 -25.24 9.61 27.44
N THR A 64 -24.86 9.46 26.17
CA THR A 64 -23.77 8.60 25.68
C THR A 64 -23.87 7.09 25.95
N GLN A 65 -24.55 6.39 25.05
CA GLN A 65 -24.12 5.05 24.63
C GLN A 65 -24.28 4.90 23.12
N CYS A 66 -23.20 5.18 22.38
CA CYS A 66 -23.08 4.66 21.03
C CYS A 66 -23.09 3.12 21.08
N PRO A 67 -23.66 2.45 20.07
CA PRO A 67 -23.62 1.00 19.96
C PRO A 67 -22.19 0.43 20.07
N PRO A 68 -22.04 -0.87 20.37
CA PRO A 68 -20.74 -1.54 20.34
C PRO A 68 -19.99 -1.27 19.02
N ASN A 69 -18.68 -1.04 19.11
CA ASN A 69 -17.79 -0.67 17.99
C ASN A 69 -18.03 0.72 17.37
N MET A 70 -18.77 1.59 18.06
CA MET A 70 -18.89 3.01 17.71
C MET A 70 -18.29 3.91 18.79
N VAL A 71 -17.91 5.13 18.39
CA VAL A 71 -17.45 6.24 19.24
C VAL A 71 -18.27 7.47 18.91
N TYR A 72 -18.64 8.26 19.93
CA TYR A 72 -19.32 9.53 19.70
C TYR A 72 -18.27 10.59 19.35
N ASP A 73 -18.18 10.94 18.08
CA ASP A 73 -17.19 11.90 17.56
C ASP A 73 -17.71 12.55 16.26
N CYS A 74 -16.84 13.30 15.60
CA CYS A 74 -17.04 13.79 14.25
C CYS A 74 -17.27 12.63 13.26
N MET A 75 -18.48 12.52 12.70
CA MET A 75 -18.79 11.46 11.75
C MET A 75 -18.02 11.65 10.43
N ARG A 76 -17.31 10.61 10.00
CA ARG A 76 -16.67 10.58 8.68
C ARG A 76 -17.75 10.58 7.58
N THR A 77 -17.82 11.68 6.82
CA THR A 77 -18.79 11.84 5.71
C THR A 77 -18.38 11.05 4.47
N CYS A 78 -17.11 10.73 4.33
CA CYS A 78 -16.56 9.90 3.27
C CYS A 78 -16.02 8.59 3.82
N PHE A 79 -16.28 7.50 3.09
CA PHE A 79 -15.82 6.15 3.44
C PHE A 79 -16.43 5.58 4.72
N SER A 80 -17.69 5.92 4.99
CA SER A 80 -18.40 5.36 6.13
C SER A 80 -18.86 3.94 5.90
N ASN A 81 -18.97 3.40 4.67
CA ASN A 81 -19.54 2.06 4.47
C ASN A 81 -18.79 1.17 3.47
N CYS A 82 -19.09 -0.14 3.51
CA CYS A 82 -18.50 -1.15 2.63
C CYS A 82 -18.74 -0.87 1.13
N ASP A 83 -19.88 -0.26 0.78
CA ASP A 83 -20.26 -0.01 -0.62
C ASP A 83 -19.35 1.03 -1.28
N ASN A 84 -18.85 2.00 -0.50
CA ASN A 84 -18.08 3.14 -0.99
C ASN A 84 -16.62 3.13 -0.52
N LEU A 85 -16.13 2.06 0.10
CA LEU A 85 -14.79 2.01 0.68
C LEU A 85 -13.66 2.25 -0.34
N ASN A 86 -13.91 1.90 -1.62
CA ASN A 86 -12.96 2.04 -2.72
C ASN A 86 -13.34 3.12 -3.74
N SER A 87 -14.37 3.92 -3.48
CA SER A 87 -14.84 4.89 -4.48
C SER A 87 -13.92 6.13 -4.48
N PRO A 88 -13.26 6.48 -5.60
CA PRO A 88 -12.30 7.59 -5.69
C PRO A 88 -12.95 8.98 -5.70
N ILE A 89 -14.00 9.21 -4.91
CA ILE A 89 -14.71 10.49 -4.91
C ILE A 89 -13.88 11.53 -4.15
N ASP A 90 -13.31 12.47 -4.93
CA ASP A 90 -12.39 13.56 -4.54
C ASP A 90 -13.04 14.75 -3.80
N ALA A 91 -14.24 14.60 -3.22
CA ALA A 91 -14.89 15.73 -2.55
C ALA A 91 -15.62 15.30 -1.27
N CYS A 92 -14.87 15.18 -0.19
CA CYS A 92 -15.43 15.12 1.14
C CYS A 92 -15.84 16.51 1.59
N ASN A 93 -17.13 16.69 1.86
CA ASN A 93 -17.59 17.89 2.52
C ASN A 93 -17.00 17.89 3.94
N GLU A 94 -16.11 18.84 4.22
CA GLU A 94 -15.39 18.99 5.50
C GLU A 94 -16.31 19.40 6.68
N THR A 95 -17.62 19.42 6.47
CA THR A 95 -18.58 19.73 7.53
C THR A 95 -18.69 18.54 8.49
N CYS A 96 -18.02 18.68 9.62
CA CYS A 96 -18.07 17.76 10.74
C CYS A 96 -19.47 17.78 11.39
N ILE A 97 -20.15 16.63 11.39
CA ILE A 97 -21.42 16.43 12.13
C ILE A 97 -21.12 15.51 13.31
N MET A 98 -21.42 15.97 14.54
CA MET A 98 -21.25 15.16 15.75
C MET A 98 -22.27 14.02 15.79
N GLY A 99 -21.81 12.79 15.99
CA GLY A 99 -22.67 11.61 16.08
C GLY A 99 -21.89 10.34 16.44
N CYS A 100 -22.55 9.18 16.41
CA CYS A 100 -21.88 7.91 16.58
C CYS A 100 -21.25 7.46 15.26
N ASP A 101 -19.93 7.37 15.22
CA ASP A 101 -19.17 6.81 14.08
C ASP A 101 -18.50 5.49 14.48
N CYS A 102 -18.17 4.64 13.50
CA CYS A 102 -17.42 3.42 13.73
C CYS A 102 -16.01 3.73 14.24
N LYS A 103 -15.52 2.93 15.21
CA LYS A 103 -14.12 2.99 15.67
C LYS A 103 -13.14 2.77 14.51
N ASP A 104 -11.90 3.25 14.66
CA ASP A 104 -10.85 3.01 13.67
C ASP A 104 -10.70 1.51 13.33
N GLY A 105 -10.60 1.22 12.02
CA GLY A 105 -10.59 -0.16 11.50
C GLY A 105 -11.98 -0.77 11.27
N PHE A 106 -13.06 -0.04 11.56
CA PHE A 106 -14.43 -0.46 11.25
C PHE A 106 -15.14 0.52 10.31
N VAL A 107 -16.08 -0.01 9.52
CA VAL A 107 -16.94 0.72 8.58
C VAL A 107 -18.38 0.25 8.74
N PHE A 108 -19.37 1.08 8.42
CA PHE A 108 -20.77 0.71 8.38
C PHE A 108 -21.03 -0.36 7.31
N LYS A 109 -21.87 -1.34 7.62
CA LYS A 109 -22.19 -2.43 6.68
C LYS A 109 -22.82 -1.95 5.37
N SER A 110 -23.64 -0.90 5.43
CA SER A 110 -24.29 -0.27 4.27
C SER A 110 -24.68 1.16 4.64
N LYS A 111 -25.10 1.97 3.66
CA LYS A 111 -25.50 3.39 3.85
C LYS A 111 -26.52 3.63 4.97
N ASP A 112 -27.49 2.72 5.13
CA ASP A 112 -28.57 2.83 6.12
C ASP A 112 -28.32 1.98 7.38
N SER A 113 -27.17 1.30 7.45
CA SER A 113 -26.85 0.44 8.58
C SER A 113 -26.36 1.25 9.77
N LYS A 114 -26.72 0.80 10.98
CA LYS A 114 -26.11 1.24 12.25
C LYS A 114 -25.13 0.20 12.81
N ILE A 115 -24.64 -0.71 11.97
CA ILE A 115 -23.75 -1.81 12.38
C ILE A 115 -22.38 -1.60 11.75
N CYS A 116 -21.35 -1.56 12.59
CA CYS A 116 -19.95 -1.46 12.18
C CYS A 116 -19.34 -2.86 11.99
N VAL A 117 -18.66 -3.07 10.86
CA VAL A 117 -17.92 -4.30 10.50
C VAL A 117 -16.44 -3.98 10.33
N ARG A 118 -15.56 -4.91 10.72
CA ARG A 118 -14.10 -4.72 10.63
C ARG A 118 -13.66 -4.75 9.17
N VAL A 119 -12.80 -3.83 8.77
CA VAL A 119 -12.14 -3.88 7.46
C VAL A 119 -11.05 -4.94 7.54
N SER A 120 -11.36 -6.18 7.16
CA SER A 120 -10.36 -7.24 7.03
C SER A 120 -9.46 -6.93 5.84
N THR A 121 -8.15 -6.82 6.08
CA THR A 121 -7.11 -6.53 5.07
C THR A 121 -6.86 -7.67 4.08
N SER A 122 -7.73 -8.68 4.01
CA SER A 122 -7.70 -9.70 2.97
C SER A 122 -8.37 -9.16 1.72
N PHE A 123 -7.60 -8.44 0.90
CA PHE A 123 -7.97 -8.19 -0.50
C PHE A 123 -8.06 -9.55 -1.21
N GLN A 124 -9.27 -10.00 -1.48
CA GLN A 124 -9.50 -11.03 -2.48
C GLN A 124 -10.00 -10.30 -3.72
N GLU A 125 -9.20 -10.35 -4.79
CA GLU A 125 -9.56 -9.79 -6.09
C GLU A 125 -10.89 -10.38 -6.54
N VAL A 126 -11.81 -9.51 -6.97
CA VAL A 126 -13.06 -9.94 -7.60
C VAL A 126 -12.69 -10.51 -8.97
N GLY A 127 -12.67 -11.85 -9.09
CA GLY A 127 -12.57 -12.51 -10.38
C GLY A 127 -13.85 -12.24 -11.19
N ILE A 128 -13.72 -11.54 -12.32
CA ILE A 128 -14.79 -11.36 -13.29
C ILE A 128 -14.56 -12.39 -14.39
N ASP A 129 -15.38 -13.44 -14.41
CA ASP A 129 -15.37 -14.40 -15.51
C ASP A 129 -16.34 -13.96 -16.63
N PHE A 130 -15.82 -13.76 -17.83
CA PHE A 130 -16.60 -13.53 -19.03
C PHE A 130 -16.91 -14.86 -19.70
N ILE A 131 -18.17 -15.31 -19.65
CA ILE A 131 -18.63 -16.48 -20.39
C ILE A 131 -19.27 -16.00 -21.69
N PHE A 132 -18.67 -16.38 -22.81
CA PHE A 132 -19.27 -16.22 -24.14
C PHE A 132 -19.97 -17.54 -24.49
N GLU A 133 -21.30 -17.56 -24.49
CA GLU A 133 -22.06 -18.69 -25.03
C GLU A 133 -22.19 -18.53 -26.54
N GLU A 134 -21.68 -19.49 -27.31
CA GLU A 134 -21.97 -19.62 -28.73
C GLU A 134 -23.39 -20.17 -28.88
N GLY A 135 -24.33 -19.30 -29.27
CA GLY A 135 -25.66 -19.73 -29.69
C GLY A 135 -25.65 -20.14 -31.16
N GLU A 136 -26.06 -21.37 -31.46
CA GLU A 136 -26.40 -21.78 -32.83
C GLU A 136 -27.60 -20.96 -33.34
N PHE A 137 -27.45 -20.26 -34.45
CA PHE A 137 -28.59 -19.69 -35.17
C PHE A 137 -28.43 -19.79 -36.68
N LEU A 138 -29.43 -20.43 -37.31
CA LEU A 138 -29.65 -20.46 -38.76
C LEU A 138 -30.32 -19.14 -39.19
N GLY A 139 -29.74 -18.43 -40.16
CA GLY A 139 -30.45 -17.40 -40.94
C GLY A 139 -29.66 -16.13 -41.20
N GLU A 140 -29.41 -15.88 -42.49
CA GLU A 140 -28.62 -14.78 -43.04
C GLU A 140 -29.21 -13.37 -42.80
N ILE A 141 -28.31 -12.39 -42.97
CA ILE A 141 -28.51 -10.95 -43.21
C ILE A 141 -28.42 -10.04 -41.96
N LEU A 142 -27.17 -9.64 -41.68
CA LEU A 142 -26.73 -8.35 -41.13
C LEU A 142 -27.15 -7.99 -39.69
N GLY A 143 -26.37 -8.45 -38.71
CA GLY A 143 -26.28 -7.82 -37.38
C GLY A 143 -25.82 -8.78 -36.29
N TRP A 144 -24.54 -8.71 -35.90
CA TRP A 144 -24.04 -9.47 -34.74
C TRP A 144 -24.52 -8.79 -33.45
N ASN A 145 -25.47 -9.39 -32.75
CA ASN A 145 -25.84 -9.02 -31.38
C ASN A 145 -25.19 -10.02 -30.41
N TYR A 146 -24.09 -9.63 -29.77
CA TYR A 146 -23.52 -10.40 -28.67
C TYR A 146 -24.34 -10.16 -27.39
N ARG A 147 -24.72 -11.24 -26.71
CA ARG A 147 -25.39 -11.18 -25.41
C ARG A 147 -24.33 -11.44 -24.33
N VAL A 148 -23.81 -10.37 -23.73
CA VAL A 148 -22.88 -10.48 -22.59
C VAL A 148 -23.70 -10.78 -21.33
N ILE A 149 -23.55 -11.97 -20.77
CA ILE A 149 -24.16 -12.32 -19.48
C ILE A 149 -23.11 -12.08 -18.40
N LEU A 150 -23.30 -11.02 -17.61
CA LEU A 150 -22.45 -10.69 -16.47
C LEU A 150 -22.90 -11.53 -15.27
N LYS A 151 -22.11 -12.54 -14.88
CA LYS A 151 -22.38 -13.36 -13.70
C LYS A 151 -21.51 -12.84 -12.55
N ILE A 152 -22.10 -12.05 -11.67
CA ILE A 152 -21.44 -11.56 -10.46
C ILE A 152 -21.64 -12.62 -9.37
N THR A 153 -20.60 -13.40 -9.07
CA THR A 153 -20.57 -14.27 -7.90
C THR A 153 -20.08 -13.45 -6.70
N HIS A 154 -21.00 -13.12 -5.79
CA HIS A 154 -20.64 -12.55 -4.50
C HIS A 154 -19.96 -13.64 -3.65
N VAL A 155 -18.63 -13.55 -3.49
CA VAL A 155 -17.92 -14.28 -2.44
C VAL A 155 -18.25 -13.60 -1.12
N GLY A 156 -19.22 -14.15 -0.40
CA GLY A 156 -19.48 -13.75 0.97
C GLY A 156 -18.25 -14.08 1.82
N VAL A 157 -17.59 -13.05 2.36
CA VAL A 157 -16.63 -13.23 3.45
C VAL A 157 -17.44 -13.66 4.66
N GLU A 158 -17.57 -14.97 4.86
CA GLU A 158 -18.12 -15.50 6.10
C GLU A 158 -17.22 -15.06 7.25
N ALA A 159 -17.86 -14.59 8.32
CA ALA A 159 -17.20 -14.17 9.54
C ALA A 159 -16.20 -15.24 9.99
N THR A 160 -15.05 -14.80 10.49
CA THR A 160 -13.91 -15.59 10.94
C THR A 160 -14.29 -16.50 12.12
N SER A 161 -15.09 -17.53 11.86
CA SER A 161 -15.37 -18.59 12.82
C SER A 161 -14.14 -19.49 12.86
N CYS A 162 -13.60 -19.73 14.05
CA CYS A 162 -12.61 -20.76 14.23
C CYS A 162 -13.16 -22.13 13.77
N PRO A 163 -12.29 -23.02 13.26
CA PRO A 163 -12.73 -24.34 12.85
C PRO A 163 -13.32 -25.14 14.02
N PRO A 164 -14.08 -26.21 13.73
CA PRO A 164 -14.53 -27.15 14.75
C PRO A 164 -13.34 -27.56 15.63
N ASP A 165 -13.56 -27.57 16.95
CA ASP A 165 -12.55 -27.89 17.98
C ASP A 165 -11.47 -26.82 18.26
N ALA A 166 -11.55 -25.66 17.59
CA ALA A 166 -10.82 -24.47 17.96
C ALA A 166 -11.74 -23.40 18.60
N GLU A 167 -11.16 -22.56 19.43
CA GLU A 167 -11.82 -21.39 20.03
C GLU A 167 -11.01 -20.13 19.77
N TRP A 168 -11.70 -18.99 19.64
CA TRP A 168 -11.02 -17.71 19.47
C TRP A 168 -10.42 -17.27 20.80
N SER A 169 -9.12 -17.00 20.81
CA SER A 169 -8.39 -16.46 21.95
C SER A 169 -7.85 -15.08 21.61
N ASN A 170 -7.92 -14.15 22.56
CA ASN A 170 -7.18 -12.90 22.49
C ASN A 170 -5.66 -13.12 22.67
N CYS A 171 -5.26 -14.35 23.01
CA CYS A 171 -3.89 -14.78 23.22
C CYS A 171 -3.66 -16.19 22.67
N ALA A 172 -3.75 -16.35 21.36
CA ALA A 172 -3.20 -17.53 20.71
C ALA A 172 -1.67 -17.40 20.75
N GLY A 173 -1.03 -18.10 21.69
CA GLY A 173 0.43 -18.24 21.72
C GLY A 173 0.92 -18.77 20.37
N CYS A 174 2.16 -18.47 20.00
CA CYS A 174 2.73 -18.99 18.76
C CYS A 174 2.69 -20.53 18.73
N GLU A 175 2.69 -21.20 19.87
CA GLU A 175 2.64 -22.66 19.98
C GLU A 175 1.30 -23.21 19.51
N SER A 176 0.32 -22.35 19.21
CA SER A 176 -1.01 -22.73 18.73
C SER A 176 -1.01 -23.21 17.27
N TYR A 177 0.10 -23.14 16.54
CA TYR A 177 0.19 -23.54 15.13
C TYR A 177 1.39 -24.48 14.88
N CYS A 178 1.22 -25.51 14.05
CA CYS A 178 2.34 -26.43 13.75
C CYS A 178 3.54 -25.72 13.09
N ALA A 179 3.30 -24.69 12.27
CA ALA A 179 4.36 -23.91 11.57
C ALA A 179 5.23 -23.05 12.51
N THR A 180 4.93 -23.06 13.80
CA THR A 180 5.63 -22.24 14.80
C THR A 180 5.94 -23.04 16.07
N LEU A 181 5.65 -24.35 16.08
CA LEU A 181 5.82 -25.22 17.24
C LEU A 181 7.29 -25.30 17.73
N ASN A 182 8.25 -25.12 16.82
CA ASN A 182 9.69 -25.20 17.10
C ASN A 182 10.38 -23.82 17.22
N LEU A 183 9.63 -22.72 17.08
CA LEU A 183 10.19 -21.38 17.19
C LEU A 183 10.24 -20.94 18.64
N ILE A 184 11.31 -20.23 19.02
CA ILE A 184 11.36 -19.53 20.30
C ILE A 184 10.43 -18.33 20.19
N CYS A 185 9.34 -18.39 20.93
CA CYS A 185 8.35 -17.34 20.84
C CYS A 185 8.55 -16.27 21.88
N THR A 186 8.38 -15.03 21.43
CA THR A 186 8.28 -13.89 22.32
C THR A 186 6.97 -13.99 23.09
N GLU A 187 6.91 -13.49 24.34
CA GLU A 187 5.66 -13.40 25.13
C GLU A 187 4.63 -12.41 24.53
N GLU A 188 4.78 -12.06 23.25
CA GLU A 188 3.87 -11.21 22.51
C GLU A 188 2.64 -12.02 22.09
N CYS A 189 1.60 -11.83 22.89
CA CYS A 189 0.25 -12.33 22.70
C CYS A 189 -0.34 -11.86 21.36
N ARG A 190 -0.79 -12.78 20.51
CA ARG A 190 -1.50 -12.49 19.25
C ARG A 190 -2.93 -13.03 19.32
N GLU A 191 -3.90 -12.25 18.86
CA GLU A 191 -5.28 -12.72 18.74
C GLU A 191 -5.39 -13.76 17.62
N GLY A 192 -6.11 -14.86 17.86
CA GLY A 192 -6.28 -15.93 16.88
C GLY A 192 -7.02 -17.15 17.42
N CYS A 193 -7.20 -18.15 16.57
CA CYS A 193 -7.81 -19.43 16.97
C CYS A 193 -6.78 -20.32 17.69
N LYS A 194 -7.15 -20.86 18.85
CA LYS A 194 -6.41 -21.86 19.61
C LYS A 194 -7.24 -23.14 19.72
N CYS A 195 -6.61 -24.31 19.66
CA CYS A 195 -7.29 -25.58 19.90
C CYS A 195 -7.79 -25.67 21.35
N LYS A 196 -9.00 -26.20 21.55
CA LYS A 196 -9.63 -26.31 22.88
C LYS A 196 -8.92 -27.30 23.80
N GLU A 197 -8.35 -28.36 23.24
CA GLU A 197 -7.58 -29.35 23.99
C GLU A 197 -6.10 -28.94 24.08
N ASP A 198 -5.54 -28.99 25.29
CA ASP A 198 -4.12 -28.75 25.50
C ASP A 198 -3.28 -29.84 24.80
N GLY A 199 -2.13 -29.44 24.25
CA GLY A 199 -1.26 -30.32 23.46
C GLY A 199 -1.71 -30.53 22.01
N TYR A 200 -2.78 -29.85 21.58
CA TYR A 200 -3.17 -29.76 20.17
C TYR A 200 -2.84 -28.39 19.60
N VAL A 201 -2.54 -28.37 18.31
CA VAL A 201 -2.22 -27.15 17.57
C VAL A 201 -2.91 -27.16 16.21
N LEU A 202 -3.08 -25.97 15.65
CA LEU A 202 -3.81 -25.78 14.41
C LEU A 202 -2.90 -26.07 13.20
N TYR A 203 -3.34 -27.00 12.35
CA TYR A 203 -2.73 -27.34 11.07
C TYR A 203 -3.80 -27.46 10.01
N GLU A 204 -3.71 -26.66 8.93
CA GLU A 204 -4.70 -26.65 7.84
C GLU A 204 -6.16 -26.54 8.32
N ASN A 205 -6.42 -25.69 9.32
CA ASN A 205 -7.72 -25.51 9.97
C ASN A 205 -8.26 -26.73 10.73
N VAL A 206 -7.40 -27.68 11.11
CA VAL A 206 -7.75 -28.81 11.96
C VAL A 206 -6.83 -28.84 13.18
N CYS A 207 -7.39 -29.15 14.35
CA CYS A 207 -6.61 -29.35 15.56
C CYS A 207 -5.97 -30.74 15.55
N VAL A 208 -4.64 -30.79 15.51
CA VAL A 208 -3.85 -32.02 15.52
C VAL A 208 -2.98 -32.06 16.76
N PRO A 209 -2.71 -33.24 17.36
CA PRO A 209 -1.74 -33.36 18.45
C PRO A 209 -0.38 -32.76 18.04
N ALA A 210 0.27 -32.02 18.94
CA ALA A 210 1.54 -31.35 18.65
C ALA A 210 2.64 -32.33 18.17
N ASN A 211 2.63 -33.57 18.66
CA ASN A 211 3.54 -34.64 18.22
C ASN A 211 3.18 -35.27 16.87
N LYS A 212 2.01 -34.94 16.32
CA LYS A 212 1.57 -35.27 14.96
C LYS A 212 1.68 -34.07 14.02
N CYS A 213 2.21 -32.94 14.50
CA CYS A 213 2.64 -31.92 13.57
C CYS A 213 3.64 -32.55 12.60
N PRO A 214 3.55 -32.22 11.31
CA PRO A 214 4.69 -32.42 10.44
C PRO A 214 5.87 -31.77 11.14
N GLU A 215 6.92 -32.53 11.49
CA GLU A 215 8.18 -31.90 11.84
C GLU A 215 8.49 -30.95 10.69
N GLU A 216 8.69 -29.67 10.99
CA GLU A 216 9.02 -28.67 9.98
C GLU A 216 10.25 -29.16 9.22
N GLY A 217 10.02 -29.69 8.02
CA GLY A 217 11.07 -30.31 7.21
C GLY A 217 10.96 -31.80 6.92
N THR A 218 9.82 -32.50 7.04
CA THR A 218 9.77 -33.90 6.53
C THR A 218 8.54 -34.30 5.73
N LEU A 219 7.43 -33.55 5.78
CA LEU A 219 6.31 -33.84 4.89
C LEU A 219 6.42 -33.03 3.59
N CYS A 220 7.17 -33.60 2.67
CA CYS A 220 7.05 -33.27 1.26
C CYS A 220 5.61 -33.52 0.79
N PRO A 221 5.10 -32.73 -0.17
CA PRO A 221 3.81 -33.03 -0.78
C PRO A 221 3.77 -34.46 -1.33
N ALA A 222 2.59 -35.03 -1.55
CA ALA A 222 2.41 -36.45 -1.91
C ALA A 222 3.29 -36.89 -3.12
N ASP A 223 3.54 -35.95 -4.02
CA ASP A 223 4.27 -35.97 -5.28
C ASP A 223 5.77 -35.60 -5.15
N ALA A 224 6.24 -35.33 -3.93
CA ALA A 224 7.64 -35.12 -3.61
C ALA A 224 8.14 -36.10 -2.55
N GLU A 225 9.46 -36.25 -2.47
CA GLU A 225 10.18 -37.06 -1.50
C GLU A 225 11.27 -36.22 -0.84
N TRP A 226 11.54 -36.49 0.44
CA TRP A 226 12.63 -35.83 1.13
C TRP A 226 13.96 -36.44 0.69
N THR A 227 14.95 -35.60 0.40
CA THR A 227 16.30 -36.02 0.03
C THR A 227 17.33 -35.22 0.80
N ASP A 228 18.45 -35.84 1.12
CA ASP A 228 19.58 -35.19 1.83
C ASP A 228 20.33 -34.20 0.91
N CYS A 229 20.01 -34.20 -0.39
CA CYS A 229 20.73 -33.46 -1.41
C CYS A 229 19.76 -33.04 -2.51
N VAL A 230 19.10 -31.93 -2.26
CA VAL A 230 18.25 -31.24 -3.21
C VAL A 230 19.13 -30.27 -4.00
N GLY A 231 19.20 -30.49 -5.31
CA GLY A 231 19.82 -29.53 -6.22
C GLY A 231 19.02 -28.24 -6.27
N CYS A 232 19.69 -27.15 -6.60
CA CYS A 232 19.11 -25.86 -7.00
C CYS A 232 18.01 -25.96 -8.09
N GLU A 233 17.96 -27.02 -8.90
CA GLU A 233 16.93 -27.19 -9.94
C GLU A 233 15.62 -27.76 -9.37
N SER A 234 15.42 -27.71 -8.06
CA SER A 234 14.28 -28.34 -7.37
C SER A 234 13.10 -27.43 -7.13
N ASP A 235 13.24 -26.11 -7.27
CA ASP A 235 12.17 -25.14 -7.10
C ASP A 235 12.16 -24.10 -8.23
N CYS A 236 11.00 -23.50 -8.48
CA CYS A 236 10.85 -22.52 -9.56
C CYS A 236 11.65 -21.22 -9.34
N SER A 237 12.09 -20.92 -8.13
CA SER A 237 12.86 -19.72 -7.80
C SER A 237 14.32 -19.84 -8.24
N THR A 238 14.82 -21.09 -8.35
CA THR A 238 16.23 -21.40 -8.63
C THR A 238 16.46 -22.17 -9.93
N LEU A 239 15.40 -22.50 -10.67
CA LEU A 239 15.42 -23.28 -11.94
C LEU A 239 16.42 -22.77 -13.01
N ASN A 240 16.87 -21.51 -12.95
CA ASN A 240 17.83 -20.92 -13.90
C ASN A 240 19.08 -20.32 -13.24
N GLN A 241 19.32 -20.55 -11.95
CA GLN A 241 20.48 -20.00 -11.26
C GLN A 241 21.70 -20.92 -11.40
N ALA A 242 22.89 -20.35 -11.56
CA ALA A 242 24.13 -21.12 -11.54
C ALA A 242 24.33 -21.73 -10.14
N CYS A 243 24.31 -23.05 -10.06
CA CYS A 243 24.30 -23.74 -8.79
C CYS A 243 25.69 -23.96 -8.23
N SER A 244 25.87 -23.64 -6.95
CA SER A 244 26.99 -24.18 -6.19
C SER A 244 26.85 -25.71 -6.09
N LYS A 245 27.98 -26.43 -6.06
CA LYS A 245 27.99 -27.89 -5.78
C LYS A 245 27.53 -28.26 -4.36
N GLU A 246 27.17 -27.26 -3.56
CA GLU A 246 26.64 -27.44 -2.21
C GLU A 246 25.15 -27.82 -2.29
N CYS A 247 24.87 -29.06 -1.91
CA CYS A 247 23.51 -29.56 -1.74
C CYS A 247 22.90 -29.09 -0.42
N ARG A 248 21.57 -28.97 -0.39
CA ARG A 248 20.79 -28.73 0.84
C ARG A 248 19.77 -29.86 1.00
N GLU A 249 19.52 -30.27 2.24
CA GLU A 249 18.45 -31.20 2.55
C GLU A 249 17.09 -30.54 2.27
N GLY A 250 16.13 -31.29 1.71
CA GLY A 250 14.84 -30.72 1.31
C GLY A 250 13.94 -31.70 0.57
N CYS A 251 12.82 -31.17 0.05
CA CYS A 251 11.90 -31.93 -0.80
C CYS A 251 12.27 -31.84 -2.28
N LYS A 252 12.32 -32.99 -2.95
CA LYS A 252 12.50 -33.13 -4.39
C LYS A 252 11.26 -33.78 -5.01
N CYS A 253 10.79 -33.28 -6.14
CA CYS A 253 9.70 -33.91 -6.87
C CYS A 253 10.12 -35.30 -7.39
N LYS A 254 9.23 -36.28 -7.26
CA LYS A 254 9.51 -37.69 -7.64
C LYS A 254 9.63 -37.86 -9.15
N GLU A 255 8.89 -37.08 -9.92
CA GLU A 255 8.88 -37.14 -11.39
C GLU A 255 10.00 -36.25 -11.96
N GLU A 256 10.81 -36.78 -12.88
CA GLU A 256 11.86 -35.99 -13.53
C GLU A 256 11.26 -34.85 -14.37
N GLY A 257 11.90 -33.69 -14.35
CA GLY A 257 11.40 -32.48 -15.02
C GLY A 257 10.31 -31.73 -14.24
N TYR A 258 9.99 -32.13 -13.02
CA TYR A 258 9.10 -31.40 -12.11
C TYR A 258 9.90 -30.70 -11.02
N VAL A 259 9.39 -29.55 -10.58
CA VAL A 259 9.96 -28.74 -9.51
C VAL A 259 8.89 -28.29 -8.54
N LEU A 260 9.32 -28.01 -7.31
CA LEU A 260 8.47 -27.62 -6.21
C LEU A 260 8.09 -26.13 -6.33
N TYR A 261 6.80 -25.85 -6.38
CA TYR A 261 6.27 -24.49 -6.35
C TYR A 261 5.08 -24.41 -5.42
N LYS A 262 5.17 -23.55 -4.39
CA LYS A 262 4.13 -23.40 -3.36
C LYS A 262 3.65 -24.76 -2.79
N ARG A 263 4.58 -25.68 -2.52
CA ARG A 263 4.35 -27.05 -2.03
C ARG A 263 3.58 -27.97 -2.99
N VAL A 264 3.62 -27.73 -4.30
CA VAL A 264 3.09 -28.64 -5.32
C VAL A 264 4.18 -28.90 -6.35
N CYS A 265 4.32 -30.15 -6.81
CA CYS A 265 5.21 -30.44 -7.92
C CYS A 265 4.53 -30.08 -9.24
N ILE A 266 5.14 -29.17 -9.98
CA ILE A 266 4.68 -28.76 -11.30
C ILE A 266 5.78 -28.99 -12.34
N PRO A 267 5.46 -29.24 -13.62
CA PRO A 267 6.45 -29.31 -14.67
C PRO A 267 7.31 -28.04 -14.67
N ALA A 268 8.63 -28.16 -14.84
CA ALA A 268 9.55 -27.02 -14.88
C ALA A 268 9.15 -25.97 -15.93
N SER A 269 8.53 -26.39 -17.03
CA SER A 269 7.97 -25.50 -18.07
C SER A 269 6.73 -24.72 -17.64
N LYS A 270 6.03 -25.19 -16.59
CA LYS A 270 4.88 -24.53 -15.96
C LYS A 270 5.25 -23.77 -14.70
N CYS A 271 6.53 -23.72 -14.33
CA CYS A 271 6.94 -22.69 -13.40
C CYS A 271 6.33 -21.39 -13.89
N PRO A 272 5.75 -20.57 -13.00
CA PRO A 272 5.58 -19.19 -13.35
C PRO A 272 7.00 -18.81 -13.72
N THR A 273 7.22 -18.64 -15.03
CA THR A 273 8.31 -17.81 -15.45
C THR A 273 8.08 -16.62 -14.54
N GLN A 274 9.11 -16.24 -13.79
CA GLN A 274 9.27 -14.81 -13.74
C GLN A 274 9.37 -14.46 -15.24
N GLU A 275 8.21 -14.25 -15.90
CA GLU A 275 7.92 -12.96 -16.43
C GLU A 275 8.47 -12.04 -15.34
N LEU A 276 9.77 -11.73 -15.47
CA LEU A 276 10.27 -10.43 -15.15
C LEU A 276 9.48 -9.50 -16.08
N SER A 277 8.17 -9.43 -15.84
CA SER A 277 7.24 -8.49 -16.41
C SER A 277 7.71 -7.23 -15.77
N CYS A 278 8.61 -6.58 -16.48
CA CYS A 278 9.07 -5.30 -16.07
C CYS A 278 7.82 -4.44 -15.87
N PRO A 279 7.77 -3.62 -14.81
CA PRO A 279 6.65 -2.73 -14.57
C PRO A 279 6.28 -1.96 -15.86
N PRO A 280 5.03 -1.52 -16.04
CA PRO A 280 4.60 -0.85 -17.26
C PRO A 280 5.60 0.24 -17.72
N ARG A 281 5.95 0.23 -19.03
CA ARG A 281 6.97 1.09 -19.68
C ARG A 281 8.44 0.73 -19.40
N GLN A 282 8.67 -0.46 -18.88
CA GLN A 282 9.99 -1.06 -18.78
C GLN A 282 10.08 -2.32 -19.63
N ALA A 283 11.25 -2.62 -20.14
CA ALA A 283 11.58 -3.82 -20.90
C ALA A 283 12.79 -4.50 -20.27
N TRP A 284 12.82 -5.83 -20.31
CA TRP A 284 13.98 -6.59 -19.85
C TRP A 284 15.17 -6.29 -20.76
N SER A 285 16.31 -5.90 -20.16
CA SER A 285 17.54 -5.66 -20.88
C SER A 285 18.64 -6.58 -20.34
N LEU A 286 19.32 -7.27 -21.26
CA LEU A 286 20.49 -8.10 -20.96
C LEU A 286 21.69 -7.26 -20.50
N CYS A 287 21.64 -5.94 -20.73
CA CYS A 287 22.67 -5.03 -20.26
C CYS A 287 22.01 -3.72 -19.81
N THR A 288 21.63 -3.67 -18.54
CA THR A 288 21.37 -2.40 -17.87
C THR A 288 22.70 -1.86 -17.37
N GLY A 289 23.18 -0.81 -18.03
CA GLY A 289 24.27 -0.02 -17.49
C GLY A 289 23.76 0.89 -16.38
N CYS A 290 24.68 1.38 -15.55
CA CYS A 290 24.50 2.56 -14.68
C CYS A 290 23.87 3.81 -15.33
N TRP A 291 23.83 3.88 -16.67
CA TRP A 291 23.11 4.90 -17.42
C TRP A 291 21.58 4.81 -17.23
N SER A 292 21.07 3.68 -16.78
CA SER A 292 19.63 3.45 -16.61
C SER A 292 19.07 3.96 -15.29
N PHE A 293 19.90 4.51 -14.38
CA PHE A 293 19.47 4.90 -13.03
C PHE A 293 19.81 6.35 -12.71
N CYS A 294 18.86 7.07 -12.11
CA CYS A 294 19.14 8.35 -11.48
C CYS A 294 19.57 8.18 -10.03
N PRO A 295 20.58 8.95 -9.56
CA PRO A 295 21.23 10.11 -10.20
C PRO A 295 22.53 9.78 -10.97
N ILE A 296 22.81 8.49 -11.22
CA ILE A 296 24.12 8.00 -11.67
C ILE A 296 24.38 8.29 -13.15
N TRP A 297 23.34 8.51 -13.98
CA TRP A 297 23.46 8.73 -15.43
C TRP A 297 24.51 9.77 -15.87
N ARG A 298 24.85 10.77 -15.04
CA ARG A 298 25.89 11.75 -15.42
C ARG A 298 27.31 11.31 -15.07
N GLN A 299 27.51 10.33 -14.20
CA GLN A 299 28.82 9.87 -13.73
C GLN A 299 29.55 9.01 -14.78
N PRO A 300 30.88 9.18 -14.95
CA PRO A 300 31.66 8.21 -15.71
C PRO A 300 31.51 6.88 -15.00
N CYS A 301 30.90 5.94 -15.68
CA CYS A 301 30.61 4.63 -15.13
C CYS A 301 31.32 3.58 -15.97
N GLN A 302 31.92 2.61 -15.28
CA GLN A 302 32.48 1.46 -15.96
C GLN A 302 31.35 0.62 -16.58
N PRO A 303 31.52 0.10 -17.81
CA PRO A 303 30.53 -0.74 -18.45
C PRO A 303 30.45 -2.09 -17.73
N PHE A 304 29.67 -2.14 -16.66
CA PHE A 304 29.23 -3.38 -16.05
C PHE A 304 27.79 -3.61 -16.51
N CYS A 305 27.60 -4.65 -17.33
CA CYS A 305 26.27 -5.07 -17.76
C CYS A 305 25.67 -5.97 -16.68
N GLN A 306 24.51 -5.59 -16.17
CA GLN A 306 23.69 -6.47 -15.35
C GLN A 306 22.33 -6.64 -16.03
N GLU A 307 21.80 -7.86 -16.06
CA GLU A 307 20.46 -8.11 -16.59
C GLU A 307 19.41 -7.55 -15.62
N ALA A 308 18.58 -6.62 -16.08
CA ALA A 308 17.52 -6.02 -15.28
C ALA A 308 16.45 -5.38 -16.18
N CYS A 309 15.35 -4.94 -15.56
CA CYS A 309 14.37 -4.08 -16.22
C CYS A 309 14.93 -2.67 -16.45
N ALA A 310 14.83 -2.18 -17.68
CA ALA A 310 15.18 -0.82 -18.07
C ALA A 310 14.00 -0.12 -18.75
N CYS A 311 14.03 1.21 -18.80
CA CYS A 311 13.01 1.97 -19.50
C CYS A 311 13.01 1.66 -20.99
N GLU A 312 11.84 1.36 -21.54
CA GLU A 312 11.66 0.96 -22.95
C GLU A 312 11.97 2.11 -23.92
N GLN A 313 11.65 3.35 -23.51
CA GLN A 313 11.83 4.54 -24.33
C GLN A 313 13.22 5.17 -24.12
N SER A 314 13.88 5.51 -25.22
CA SER A 314 15.11 6.31 -25.18
C SER A 314 14.84 7.69 -24.55
N GLY A 315 15.78 8.19 -23.76
CA GLY A 315 15.62 9.44 -23.01
C GLY A 315 14.92 9.30 -21.65
N TYR A 316 14.55 8.08 -21.25
CA TYR A 316 14.02 7.80 -19.90
C TYR A 316 15.05 7.04 -19.07
N VAL A 317 15.00 7.28 -17.76
CA VAL A 317 15.85 6.62 -16.77
C VAL A 317 15.00 6.19 -15.59
N LEU A 318 15.40 5.09 -14.95
CA LEU A 318 14.73 4.51 -13.81
C LEU A 318 15.02 5.33 -12.55
N HIS A 319 13.97 5.80 -11.90
CA HIS A 319 14.04 6.50 -10.62
C HIS A 319 13.01 5.90 -9.66
N GLY A 320 13.50 5.12 -8.69
CA GLY A 320 12.65 4.20 -7.93
C GLY A 320 12.16 3.08 -8.85
N ASN A 321 10.83 2.93 -8.98
CA ASN A 321 10.20 1.92 -9.85
C ASN A 321 9.52 2.52 -11.10
N HIS A 322 9.80 3.80 -11.42
CA HIS A 322 9.19 4.49 -12.55
C HIS A 322 10.23 5.03 -13.51
N CYS A 323 9.89 5.01 -14.79
CA CYS A 323 10.66 5.65 -15.85
C CYS A 323 10.28 7.13 -15.94
N ILE A 324 11.24 8.01 -15.68
CA ILE A 324 11.07 9.45 -15.81
C ILE A 324 11.98 9.98 -16.92
N PRO A 325 11.60 11.07 -17.61
CA PRO A 325 12.49 11.75 -18.55
C PRO A 325 13.80 12.14 -17.86
N PHE A 326 14.93 12.03 -18.59
CA PHE A 326 16.26 12.35 -18.03
C PHE A 326 16.36 13.78 -17.45
N GLU A 327 15.53 14.71 -17.94
CA GLU A 327 15.46 16.11 -17.52
C GLU A 327 14.83 16.29 -16.13
N GLU A 328 13.98 15.35 -15.72
CA GLU A 328 13.28 15.37 -14.43
C GLU A 328 14.08 14.73 -13.29
N CYS A 329 15.25 14.18 -13.61
CA CYS A 329 16.07 13.58 -12.59
C CYS A 329 16.55 14.58 -11.55
N PRO A 330 16.48 14.23 -10.25
CA PRO A 330 16.94 15.11 -9.19
C PRO A 330 18.42 15.42 -9.40
N ILE A 331 18.70 16.71 -9.66
CA ILE A 331 20.05 17.20 -9.93
C ILE A 331 20.87 17.07 -8.64
N ILE A 332 21.82 16.14 -8.63
CA ILE A 332 22.95 16.23 -7.70
C ILE A 332 23.96 17.19 -8.34
N PRO A 333 24.16 18.41 -7.79
CA PRO A 333 25.03 19.39 -8.42
C PRO A 333 26.47 18.88 -8.48
N ARG A 334 27.01 18.82 -9.70
CA ARG A 334 28.44 18.61 -9.97
C ARG A 334 29.22 19.90 -9.73
N LYS A 335 30.51 19.75 -9.42
CA LYS A 335 31.52 20.82 -9.46
C LYS A 335 31.55 21.41 -10.89
N GLY A 336 30.99 22.60 -11.08
CA GLY A 336 30.97 23.32 -12.37
C GLY A 336 29.58 23.71 -12.90
N PHE A 337 28.49 23.17 -12.36
CA PHE A 337 27.15 23.74 -12.61
C PHE A 337 26.86 24.80 -11.55
N GLY A 338 26.54 26.02 -12.00
CA GLY A 338 26.11 27.09 -11.12
C GLY A 338 24.88 26.66 -10.32
N CYS A 339 24.89 26.93 -9.02
CA CYS A 339 23.70 26.77 -8.20
C CYS A 339 22.60 27.74 -8.68
N PRO A 340 21.30 27.40 -8.53
CA PRO A 340 20.19 28.32 -8.78
C PRO A 340 20.41 29.73 -8.18
N HIS A 341 19.85 30.78 -8.78
CA HIS A 341 20.19 32.19 -8.50
C HIS A 341 20.19 32.62 -7.01
N ASP A 342 19.39 31.98 -6.16
CA ASP A 342 19.22 32.20 -4.71
C ASP A 342 20.07 31.27 -3.83
N THR A 343 20.87 30.41 -4.46
CA THR A 343 21.72 29.42 -3.79
C THR A 343 23.20 29.63 -4.12
N GLU A 344 24.06 29.14 -3.24
CA GLU A 344 25.51 29.14 -3.39
C GLU A 344 26.07 27.74 -3.15
N LEU A 345 27.10 27.38 -3.90
CA LEU A 345 27.78 26.10 -3.70
C LEU A 345 28.64 26.21 -2.45
N ARG A 346 28.35 25.40 -1.42
CA ARG A 346 29.22 25.26 -0.26
C ARG A 346 29.95 23.93 -0.31
N ASN A 347 31.24 23.97 0.03
CA ASN A 347 32.07 22.78 0.22
C ASN A 347 31.67 21.97 1.47
N CYS A 348 30.70 22.48 2.25
CA CYS A 348 30.15 21.82 3.41
C CYS A 348 28.72 22.30 3.66
N SER A 349 27.75 21.59 3.06
CA SER A 349 26.34 21.77 3.38
C SER A 349 25.97 20.80 4.49
N ASP A 350 25.47 21.35 5.61
CA ASP A 350 24.86 20.57 6.69
C ASP A 350 23.48 20.10 6.22
N CYS A 351 23.02 18.94 6.68
CA CYS A 351 21.69 18.43 6.34
C CYS A 351 20.59 19.42 6.78
N ARG A 352 20.87 20.34 7.70
CA ARG A 352 19.98 21.45 8.10
C ARG A 352 19.65 22.45 6.98
N SER A 353 20.35 22.41 5.85
CA SER A 353 20.12 23.29 4.71
C SER A 353 18.95 22.85 3.80
N PHE A 354 18.28 21.74 4.09
CA PHE A 354 17.19 21.19 3.27
C PHE A 354 15.92 20.95 4.11
N CYS A 355 14.74 21.22 3.55
CA CYS A 355 13.47 21.01 4.29
C CYS A 355 13.24 19.57 4.80
N PRO A 356 13.49 18.49 4.01
CA PRO A 356 13.16 17.12 4.43
C PRO A 356 13.94 16.62 5.66
N THR A 357 15.02 17.32 6.00
CA THR A 357 15.98 16.95 7.04
C THR A 357 15.94 17.91 8.24
N LEU A 358 15.10 18.95 8.21
CA LEU A 358 14.87 19.80 9.37
C LEU A 358 14.34 18.96 10.54
N GLY A 359 15.09 18.96 11.64
CA GLY A 359 14.76 18.20 12.85
C GLY A 359 15.45 16.84 12.97
N ARG A 360 16.21 16.39 11.96
CA ARG A 360 17.06 15.20 12.08
C ARG A 360 18.42 15.56 12.67
N GLU A 361 19.00 14.67 13.47
CA GLU A 361 20.43 14.74 13.76
C GLU A 361 21.17 14.48 12.45
N CYS A 362 21.91 15.50 11.98
CA CYS A 362 22.77 15.33 10.83
C CYS A 362 24.01 14.58 11.29
N ASP A 363 24.31 13.47 10.63
CA ASP A 363 25.65 12.88 10.71
C ASP A 363 26.63 14.01 10.32
N ASN A 364 27.71 14.22 11.05
CA ASN A 364 28.69 15.31 10.80
C ASN A 364 29.45 15.13 9.46
N ILE A 365 28.88 14.39 8.51
CA ILE A 365 29.37 14.11 7.17
C ILE A 365 29.04 15.33 6.31
N CYS A 366 30.08 16.12 6.10
CA CYS A 366 30.12 17.25 5.20
C CYS A 366 29.86 16.81 3.75
N ARG A 367 28.81 17.35 3.10
CA ARG A 367 28.54 17.10 1.67
C ARG A 367 28.62 18.40 0.87
N ASN A 368 29.28 18.37 -0.29
CA ASN A 368 29.27 19.49 -1.22
C ASN A 368 27.87 19.64 -1.82
N GLY A 369 27.30 20.84 -1.78
CA GLY A 369 25.94 21.05 -2.26
C GLY A 369 25.57 22.52 -2.38
N CYS A 370 24.50 22.79 -3.13
CA CYS A 370 23.89 24.12 -3.20
C CYS A 370 23.08 24.37 -1.93
N VAL A 371 23.34 25.50 -1.27
CA VAL A 371 22.58 25.95 -0.09
C VAL A 371 22.02 27.34 -0.35
N CYS A 372 20.96 27.71 0.36
CA CYS A 372 20.42 29.05 0.28
C CYS A 372 21.43 30.09 0.79
N LYS A 373 21.55 31.22 0.07
CA LYS A 373 22.42 32.33 0.47
C LYS A 373 21.99 32.93 1.81
N GLU A 374 20.68 33.01 2.03
CA GLU A 374 20.10 33.47 3.29
C GLU A 374 20.10 32.39 4.36
N ARG A 375 20.54 32.73 5.58
CA ARG A 375 20.75 31.77 6.68
C ARG A 375 19.47 31.11 7.20
N ASP A 376 18.34 31.79 7.09
CA ASP A 376 17.03 31.30 7.54
C ASP A 376 16.21 30.64 6.44
N HIS A 377 16.82 30.45 5.27
CA HIS A 377 16.21 29.73 4.15
C HIS A 377 16.81 28.34 4.01
N VAL A 378 16.00 27.42 3.51
CA VAL A 378 16.40 26.05 3.20
C VAL A 378 15.91 25.66 1.82
N LEU A 379 16.64 24.75 1.18
CA LEU A 379 16.37 24.32 -0.18
C LEU A 379 15.23 23.29 -0.20
N ARG A 380 14.20 23.56 -1.00
CA ARG A 380 13.11 22.62 -1.26
C ARG A 380 12.76 22.65 -2.74
N LYS A 381 12.86 21.50 -3.41
CA LYS A 381 12.59 21.36 -4.86
C LYS A 381 13.30 22.44 -5.70
N GLY A 382 14.57 22.72 -5.37
CA GLY A 382 15.40 23.71 -6.08
C GLY A 382 15.09 25.18 -5.79
N LYS A 383 14.21 25.50 -4.85
CA LYS A 383 13.92 26.89 -4.42
C LYS A 383 14.25 27.10 -2.95
N CYS A 384 14.75 28.28 -2.61
CA CYS A 384 14.91 28.67 -1.22
C CYS A 384 13.58 29.14 -0.63
N ILE A 385 13.17 28.52 0.47
CA ILE A 385 12.01 28.94 1.25
C ILE A 385 12.41 29.17 2.70
N GLN A 386 11.69 30.02 3.43
CA GLN A 386 12.03 30.24 4.83
C GLN A 386 11.85 28.95 5.63
N ARG A 387 12.71 28.73 6.62
CA ARG A 387 12.71 27.52 7.45
C ARG A 387 11.34 27.25 8.09
N ARG A 388 10.58 28.29 8.41
CA ARG A 388 9.22 28.20 8.96
C ARG A 388 8.15 27.78 7.94
N ASP A 389 8.42 28.00 6.65
CA ASP A 389 7.52 27.69 5.54
C ASP A 389 7.79 26.29 4.95
N CYS A 390 8.79 25.56 5.47
CA CYS A 390 8.87 24.15 5.20
C CYS A 390 7.57 23.52 5.68
N PRO A 391 6.77 22.93 4.78
CA PRO A 391 5.65 22.15 5.26
C PRO A 391 6.26 21.09 6.15
N VAL A 392 5.73 21.01 7.34
CA VAL A 392 6.00 19.92 8.26
C VAL A 392 5.46 18.71 7.51
N THR A 393 6.29 18.09 6.68
CA THR A 393 5.95 16.79 6.13
C THR A 393 5.90 15.93 7.38
N ASN A 394 4.68 15.54 7.76
CA ASN A 394 4.33 14.65 8.86
C ASN A 394 4.96 13.27 8.65
N VAL A 395 6.28 13.23 8.53
CA VAL A 395 7.05 11.99 8.45
C VAL A 395 7.48 11.62 9.86
N HIS A 396 7.48 12.54 10.83
CA HIS A 396 7.86 12.27 12.23
C HIS A 396 7.03 12.96 13.33
N VAL A 397 5.98 13.75 13.00
CA VAL A 397 5.07 14.27 14.05
C VAL A 397 4.24 13.13 14.67
N ASP A 398 4.06 12.02 13.95
CA ASP A 398 3.31 10.84 14.42
C ASP A 398 4.18 9.77 15.11
N LEU A 399 5.47 10.01 15.34
CA LEU A 399 6.37 9.03 15.97
C LEU A 399 6.70 9.34 17.44
N CYS A 400 6.11 10.39 18.00
CA CYS A 400 6.05 10.47 19.45
C CYS A 400 4.92 9.53 19.93
N PRO A 401 5.25 8.50 20.74
CA PRO A 401 4.29 7.53 21.24
C PRO A 401 3.19 8.23 22.08
N MET A 402 2.06 7.56 22.31
CA MET A 402 0.94 8.13 23.06
C MET A 402 1.43 8.77 24.37
N HIS A 403 0.96 10.01 24.63
CA HIS A 403 1.36 10.90 25.74
C HIS A 403 2.71 11.62 25.62
N ALA A 404 3.43 11.48 24.50
CA ALA A 404 4.56 12.32 24.15
C ALA A 404 4.19 13.34 23.06
N GLU A 405 4.93 14.45 23.02
CA GLU A 405 4.85 15.49 22.00
C GLU A 405 6.27 15.86 21.55
N TRP A 406 6.43 16.19 20.26
CA TRP A 406 7.71 16.67 19.77
C TRP A 406 7.92 18.11 20.20
N ARG A 407 9.08 18.40 20.81
CA ARG A 407 9.49 19.76 21.15
C ARG A 407 10.77 20.10 20.41
N PHE A 408 10.84 21.32 19.89
CA PHE A 408 12.05 21.85 19.26
C PHE A 408 13.22 21.94 20.25
N CYS A 409 12.90 22.08 21.54
CA CYS A 409 13.86 22.10 22.63
C CYS A 409 13.37 21.24 23.78
N THR A 410 13.94 20.06 23.95
CA THR A 410 13.67 19.24 25.14
C THR A 410 14.62 19.62 26.27
N LYS A 411 14.08 19.66 27.49
CA LYS A 411 14.90 19.90 28.68
C LYS A 411 15.53 18.58 29.11
N CYS A 412 16.70 18.64 29.74
CA CYS A 412 17.38 17.45 30.27
C CYS A 412 16.53 16.71 31.32
N SER A 413 15.63 17.45 31.98
CA SER A 413 14.64 16.92 32.90
C SER A 413 13.63 15.99 32.25
N ASP A 414 13.47 16.05 30.93
CA ASP A 414 12.43 15.35 30.19
C ASP A 414 12.83 13.90 29.89
N TYR A 415 14.03 13.45 30.29
CA TYR A 415 14.53 12.08 30.07
C TYR A 415 15.03 11.42 31.36
N CYS A 416 14.98 10.09 31.42
CA CYS A 416 15.50 9.33 32.56
C CYS A 416 17.00 9.53 32.82
N PHE A 417 17.78 9.68 31.75
CA PHE A 417 19.22 9.91 31.82
C PHE A 417 19.53 11.23 31.13
N PRO A 418 19.78 12.31 31.88
CA PRO A 418 20.18 13.58 31.30
C PRO A 418 21.45 13.38 30.45
N LYS A 419 21.41 13.73 29.15
CA LYS A 419 22.62 13.76 28.33
C LYS A 419 23.63 14.72 29.01
N SER A 420 24.88 14.31 29.17
CA SER A 420 25.94 15.09 29.82
C SER A 420 26.14 16.48 29.19
N ASP A 421 25.87 16.62 27.89
CA ASP A 421 26.02 17.86 27.13
C ASP A 421 24.80 18.78 27.08
N CYS A 422 23.77 18.47 27.88
CA CYS A 422 22.48 19.13 27.75
C CYS A 422 22.48 20.61 28.19
N ARG A 423 23.58 21.14 28.75
CA ARG A 423 23.75 22.58 29.05
C ARG A 423 24.09 23.45 27.84
N LYS A 424 24.55 22.89 26.71
CA LYS A 424 25.15 23.70 25.63
C LYS A 424 24.41 23.68 24.30
N LYS A 425 23.55 22.69 24.04
CA LYS A 425 22.81 22.58 22.76
C LYS A 425 21.39 22.09 22.98
N CYS A 426 20.46 22.89 22.48
CA CYS A 426 19.05 22.54 22.37
C CYS A 426 18.87 21.58 21.19
N ASN A 427 18.48 20.34 21.46
CA ASN A 427 18.15 19.36 20.43
C ASN A 427 16.64 19.10 20.47
N GLY A 428 16.02 18.98 19.28
CA GLY A 428 14.63 18.57 19.17
C GLY A 428 14.45 17.10 19.56
N GLY A 429 13.32 16.78 20.18
CA GLY A 429 13.04 15.43 20.65
C GLY A 429 11.59 15.25 21.11
N CYS A 430 11.15 14.01 21.27
CA CYS A 430 9.91 13.72 21.98
C CYS A 430 10.10 13.98 23.48
N ALA A 431 9.12 14.67 24.08
CA ALA A 431 9.01 14.89 25.52
C ALA A 431 7.58 14.54 25.96
N CYS A 432 7.42 14.13 27.22
CA CYS A 432 6.10 13.82 27.75
C CYS A 432 5.22 15.08 27.87
N ARG A 433 3.94 14.95 27.53
CA ARG A 433 2.95 16.02 27.72
C ARG A 433 2.78 16.34 29.20
N ASP A 434 2.68 15.30 30.02
CA ASP A 434 2.69 15.42 31.47
C ASP A 434 4.11 15.68 31.99
N LYS A 435 4.28 16.82 32.68
CA LYS A 435 5.55 17.27 33.26
C LYS A 435 6.01 16.38 34.43
N ALA A 436 5.15 15.54 34.99
CA ALA A 436 5.50 14.57 36.02
C ALA A 436 6.18 13.31 35.46
N LEU A 437 6.09 13.09 34.15
CA LEU A 437 6.65 11.93 33.45
C LEU A 437 7.95 12.31 32.73
N VAL A 438 8.79 11.30 32.50
CA VAL A 438 10.03 11.40 31.74
C VAL A 438 10.01 10.41 30.58
N TYR A 439 10.60 10.81 29.47
CA TYR A 439 10.67 10.02 28.25
C TYR A 439 11.82 9.02 28.33
N TYR A 440 11.53 7.74 28.10
CA TYR A 440 12.51 6.66 28.08
C TYR A 440 12.10 5.56 27.09
N LYS A 441 12.98 5.25 26.13
CA LYS A 441 12.80 4.19 25.12
C LYS A 441 11.39 4.16 24.47
N GLY A 442 10.88 5.32 24.07
CA GLY A 442 9.57 5.37 23.42
C GLY A 442 8.36 5.28 24.36
N LYS A 443 8.53 5.55 25.66
CA LYS A 443 7.41 5.62 26.62
C LYS A 443 7.60 6.78 27.59
N CYS A 444 6.48 7.29 28.10
CA CYS A 444 6.45 8.25 29.21
C CYS A 444 6.25 7.50 30.52
N ILE A 445 7.27 7.50 31.37
CA ILE A 445 7.29 6.75 32.63
C ILE A 445 7.53 7.69 33.81
N ARG A 446 7.20 7.24 35.02
CA ARG A 446 7.48 8.05 36.22
C ARG A 446 8.98 8.02 36.50
N ARG A 447 9.52 9.13 36.99
CA ARG A 447 10.96 9.25 37.29
C ARG A 447 11.53 8.12 38.20
N PRO A 448 10.81 7.59 39.20
CA PRO A 448 11.28 6.44 39.99
C PRO A 448 11.40 5.12 39.21
N GLU A 449 10.73 4.99 38.07
CA GLU A 449 10.73 3.79 37.21
C GLU A 449 11.91 3.80 36.22
N CYS A 450 12.70 4.88 36.19
CA CYS A 450 13.91 4.94 35.38
C CYS A 450 14.89 3.84 35.80
N PRO A 451 15.48 3.10 34.84
CA PRO A 451 16.44 2.07 35.17
C PRO A 451 17.64 2.66 35.91
N LYS A 452 18.18 1.92 36.89
CA LYS A 452 19.41 2.33 37.57
C LYS A 452 20.58 2.09 36.62
N LEU A 453 21.39 3.12 36.36
CA LEU A 453 22.63 2.91 35.61
C LEU A 453 23.53 1.93 36.38
N PRO A 454 24.15 0.95 35.71
CA PRO A 454 25.19 0.15 36.34
C PRO A 454 26.26 1.09 36.87
N LYS A 455 26.65 0.92 38.15
CA LYS A 455 27.75 1.68 38.72
C LYS A 455 28.96 1.42 37.84
N GLN A 456 29.47 2.47 37.18
CA GLN A 456 30.76 2.39 36.49
C GLN A 456 31.80 2.12 37.59
N GLY A 457 32.33 0.90 37.59
CA GLY A 457 33.38 0.46 38.50
C GLY A 457 34.73 1.05 38.15
#